data_AF-A0A1M7G4U3-F1
#
_entry.id   AF-A0A1M7G4U3-F1
#
_cell.length_a   1.000
_cell.length_b   1.000
_cell.length_c   1.000
_cell.angle_alpha   90.00
_cell.angle_beta   90.00
_cell.angle_gamma   90.00
#
_symmetry.space_group_name_H-M   'P 1'
#
loop_
_entity.id
_entity.type
_entity.pdbx_description
1 polymer ?
#
loop_
_entity_poly.entity_id
_entity_poly.type
_entity_poly.pdbx_seq_one_letter_code
_entity_poly.pdbx_strand_id
1 'polypeptide(L)'
;MPKSFTHQGLGALCFVLLVFSLSTEALAQHAANQALTRRDLSSFRSIAEDTLAIVDMGNLKRAKSRIKGLETAWDRAEPKLRPRSPEQWRKIDKAIDAALQQLRADTPQAATAKEALQNLLAEFDQPNESATVAPGKAEAAQSARLSIADIIAALEKLRAHESVLDVSFEPKDGLPAYAVRTYANGKVWDGLIDGLNGAAIGDGTVTDESALDDEDKAELAASIHAKITLGQAIETAEKANHGRALNGGLEQVRGRVVWEILFQDAKHHQQIRIDPMTGKIL
;
A
#
# COMPACT_ATOMS: atom_id res chain seq x y z
N MET A 1 71.41 6.15 17.11
CA MET A 1 71.27 6.13 15.63
C MET A 1 70.71 4.77 15.21
N PRO A 2 69.91 4.70 14.14
CA PRO A 2 68.51 4.22 13.99
C PRO A 2 68.35 2.67 13.96
N LYS A 3 67.20 1.99 13.84
CA LYS A 3 65.75 2.28 13.63
C LYS A 3 64.95 1.03 14.04
N SER A 4 63.72 1.29 14.49
CA SER A 4 62.54 0.44 14.68
C SER A 4 62.13 -0.45 13.48
N PHE A 5 61.42 -1.56 13.72
CA PHE A 5 60.22 -2.04 12.98
C PHE A 5 59.49 -3.12 13.82
N THR A 6 58.38 -2.77 14.50
CA THR A 6 56.96 -3.05 14.18
C THR A 6 56.44 -4.45 14.57
N HIS A 7 55.67 -4.49 15.67
CA HIS A 7 54.58 -5.45 15.90
C HIS A 7 53.25 -4.71 15.71
N GLN A 8 52.51 -5.00 14.63
CA GLN A 8 51.07 -4.77 14.45
C GLN A 8 50.64 -5.62 13.24
N GLY A 9 49.52 -6.34 13.16
CA GLY A 9 48.46 -6.66 14.08
C GLY A 9 47.59 -7.72 13.37
N LEU A 10 47.17 -8.76 14.08
CA LEU A 10 46.22 -9.74 13.56
C LEU A 10 45.21 -9.99 14.67
N GLY A 11 44.06 -9.31 14.61
CA GLY A 11 43.06 -9.45 15.67
C GLY A 11 41.96 -8.39 15.64
N ALA A 12 41.35 -8.13 14.49
CA ALA A 12 40.15 -7.29 14.41
C ALA A 12 39.21 -7.65 13.26
N LEU A 13 39.24 -8.90 12.75
CA LEU A 13 38.40 -9.30 11.61
C LEU A 13 37.31 -10.34 11.93
N CYS A 14 37.21 -10.82 13.18
CA CYS A 14 36.21 -11.83 13.57
C CYS A 14 35.04 -11.28 14.40
N PHE A 15 35.10 -10.03 14.87
CA PHE A 15 34.00 -9.45 15.66
C PHE A 15 32.94 -8.74 14.80
N VAL A 16 33.23 -8.35 13.55
CA VAL A 16 32.30 -7.61 12.69
C VAL A 16 31.28 -8.54 12.00
N LEU A 17 31.64 -9.80 11.73
CA LEU A 17 30.73 -10.77 11.10
C LEU A 17 29.68 -11.35 12.06
N LEU A 18 29.94 -11.38 13.37
CA LEU A 18 28.99 -11.94 14.36
C LEU A 18 27.83 -10.97 14.71
N VAL A 19 28.05 -9.64 14.64
CA VAL A 19 27.01 -8.64 14.95
C VAL A 19 26.01 -8.46 13.80
N PHE A 20 26.42 -8.75 12.56
CA PHE A 20 25.53 -8.68 11.40
C PHE A 20 24.48 -9.81 11.38
N SER A 21 24.85 -11.05 11.74
CA SER A 21 23.91 -12.20 11.74
C SER A 21 22.84 -12.14 12.83
N LEU A 22 23.17 -11.60 14.02
CA LEU A 22 22.20 -11.43 15.13
C LEU A 22 21.14 -10.36 14.81
N SER A 23 21.48 -9.38 13.98
CA SER A 23 20.57 -8.30 13.59
C SER A 23 19.52 -8.78 12.60
N THR A 24 19.88 -9.68 11.68
CA THR A 24 18.97 -10.21 10.64
C THR A 24 17.91 -11.16 11.19
N GLU A 25 18.24 -12.03 12.16
CA GLU A 25 17.26 -12.95 12.76
C GLU A 25 16.22 -12.20 13.62
N ALA A 26 16.65 -11.18 14.36
CA ALA A 26 15.75 -10.35 15.15
C ALA A 26 14.79 -9.53 14.27
N LEU A 27 15.25 -9.03 13.12
CA LEU A 27 14.42 -8.33 12.13
C LEU A 27 13.38 -9.26 11.51
N ALA A 28 13.78 -10.45 11.07
CA ALA A 28 12.87 -11.44 10.51
C ALA A 28 11.80 -11.89 11.53
N GLN A 29 12.19 -12.09 12.79
CA GLN A 29 11.26 -12.48 13.85
C GLN A 29 10.27 -11.36 14.21
N HIS A 30 10.72 -10.10 14.22
CA HIS A 30 9.85 -8.97 14.51
C HIS A 30 8.84 -8.72 13.39
N ALA A 31 9.28 -8.83 12.15
CA ALA A 31 8.43 -8.62 10.98
C ALA A 31 7.44 -9.79 10.78
N ALA A 32 7.83 -11.02 11.14
CA ALA A 32 6.92 -12.17 11.24
C ALA A 32 5.83 -11.98 12.31
N ASN A 33 6.10 -11.26 13.40
CA ASN A 33 5.10 -10.94 14.43
C ASN A 33 4.11 -9.84 13.99
N GLN A 34 4.48 -9.02 13.01
CA GLN A 34 3.65 -7.93 12.50
C GLN A 34 2.81 -8.35 11.28
N ALA A 35 3.27 -9.32 10.50
CA ALA A 35 2.52 -9.90 9.38
C ALA A 35 1.11 -10.39 9.74
N LEU A 36 0.15 -10.15 8.84
CA LEU A 36 -1.12 -10.85 8.85
C LEU A 36 -0.86 -12.29 8.37
N THR A 37 -1.12 -13.24 9.26
CA THR A 37 -0.87 -14.65 8.96
C THR A 37 -2.01 -15.24 8.13
N ARG A 38 -1.75 -16.36 7.43
CA ARG A 38 -2.83 -17.16 6.81
C ARG A 38 -3.95 -17.51 7.79
N ARG A 39 -3.64 -17.66 9.08
CA ARG A 39 -4.66 -17.89 10.11
C ARG A 39 -5.53 -16.66 10.34
N ASP A 40 -4.92 -15.48 10.45
CA ASP A 40 -5.64 -14.20 10.59
C ASP A 40 -6.60 -13.96 9.40
N LEU A 41 -6.19 -14.37 8.20
CA LEU A 41 -6.93 -14.11 6.95
C LEU A 41 -7.88 -15.24 6.52
N SER A 42 -7.76 -16.43 7.11
CA SER A 42 -8.46 -17.65 6.66
C SER A 42 -9.97 -17.51 6.53
N SER A 43 -10.65 -16.87 7.50
CA SER A 43 -12.10 -16.68 7.44
C SER A 43 -12.52 -15.76 6.30
N PHE A 44 -11.77 -14.69 6.04
CA PHE A 44 -12.07 -13.74 4.97
C PHE A 44 -11.88 -14.40 3.60
N ARG A 45 -10.77 -15.13 3.45
CA ARG A 45 -10.47 -15.92 2.26
C ARG A 45 -11.57 -16.92 1.92
N SER A 46 -12.06 -17.69 2.91
CA SER A 46 -13.17 -18.62 2.68
C SER A 46 -14.46 -17.92 2.23
N ILE A 47 -14.76 -16.70 2.72
CA ILE A 47 -15.91 -15.93 2.24
C ILE A 47 -15.71 -15.50 0.78
N ALA A 48 -14.51 -15.08 0.41
CA ALA A 48 -14.18 -14.71 -0.97
C ALA A 48 -14.26 -15.92 -1.92
N GLU A 49 -13.76 -17.09 -1.52
CA GLU A 49 -13.88 -18.35 -2.29
C GLU A 49 -15.34 -18.75 -2.49
N ASP A 50 -16.16 -18.72 -1.42
CA ASP A 50 -17.59 -18.98 -1.51
C ASP A 50 -18.27 -18.03 -2.49
N THR A 51 -17.91 -16.74 -2.43
CA THR A 51 -18.47 -15.72 -3.32
C THR A 51 -18.10 -16.00 -4.77
N LEU A 52 -16.84 -16.34 -5.03
CA LEU A 52 -16.35 -16.69 -6.37
C LEU A 52 -17.08 -17.91 -6.93
N ALA A 53 -17.25 -18.96 -6.14
CA ALA A 53 -17.99 -20.15 -6.54
C ALA A 53 -19.46 -19.83 -6.89
N ILE A 54 -20.09 -18.90 -6.18
CA ILE A 54 -21.46 -18.44 -6.47
C ILE A 54 -21.51 -17.62 -7.77
N VAL A 55 -20.49 -16.79 -8.06
CA VAL A 55 -20.34 -16.07 -9.33
C VAL A 55 -20.19 -17.04 -10.49
N ASP A 56 -19.37 -18.09 -10.34
CA ASP A 56 -19.18 -19.13 -11.36
C ASP A 56 -20.48 -19.91 -11.68
N MET A 57 -21.41 -19.99 -10.72
CA MET A 57 -22.75 -20.54 -10.93
C MET A 57 -23.73 -19.55 -11.59
N GLY A 58 -23.29 -18.34 -11.92
CA GLY A 58 -24.12 -17.27 -12.50
C GLY A 58 -25.08 -16.60 -11.52
N ASN A 59 -24.98 -16.86 -10.21
CA ASN A 59 -25.92 -16.35 -9.22
C ASN A 59 -25.43 -15.05 -8.57
N LEU A 60 -25.37 -13.98 -9.35
CA LEU A 60 -24.85 -12.67 -8.92
C LEU A 60 -25.63 -12.06 -7.74
N LYS A 61 -26.93 -12.31 -7.63
CA LYS A 61 -27.75 -11.86 -6.49
C LYS A 61 -27.28 -12.48 -5.17
N ARG A 62 -26.98 -13.78 -5.18
CA ARG A 62 -26.46 -14.47 -4.00
C ARG A 62 -25.00 -14.06 -3.73
N ALA A 63 -24.19 -13.86 -4.76
CA ALA A 63 -22.82 -13.38 -4.61
C ALA A 63 -22.78 -11.99 -3.94
N LYS A 64 -23.65 -11.05 -4.37
CA LYS A 64 -23.82 -9.73 -3.74
C LYS A 64 -24.17 -9.82 -2.25
N SER A 65 -24.98 -10.81 -1.86
CA SER A 65 -25.27 -11.06 -0.43
C SER A 65 -24.08 -11.66 0.32
N ARG A 66 -23.29 -12.54 -0.31
CA ARG A 66 -22.15 -13.20 0.33
C ARG A 66 -20.99 -12.23 0.56
N ILE A 67 -20.69 -11.39 -0.43
CA ILE A 67 -19.61 -10.39 -0.33
C ILE A 67 -19.91 -9.31 0.71
N LYS A 68 -21.18 -8.96 0.95
CA LYS A 68 -21.55 -8.10 2.10
C LYS A 68 -21.12 -8.71 3.44
N GLY A 69 -21.15 -10.04 3.56
CA GLY A 69 -20.65 -10.72 4.74
C GLY A 69 -19.13 -10.62 4.90
N LEU A 70 -18.39 -10.47 3.81
CA LEU A 70 -16.95 -10.24 3.84
C LEU A 70 -16.65 -8.86 4.43
N GLU A 71 -17.23 -7.81 3.85
CA GLU A 71 -17.12 -6.42 4.31
C GLU A 71 -17.39 -6.33 5.82
N THR A 72 -18.57 -6.78 6.27
CA THR A 72 -18.94 -6.71 7.70
C THR A 72 -17.95 -7.45 8.62
N ALA A 73 -17.35 -8.55 8.14
CA ALA A 73 -16.37 -9.29 8.92
C ALA A 73 -15.02 -8.56 8.95
N TRP A 74 -14.62 -7.96 7.82
CA TRP A 74 -13.40 -7.20 7.64
C TRP A 74 -13.42 -5.92 8.49
N ASP A 75 -14.46 -5.10 8.41
CA ASP A 75 -14.63 -3.87 9.21
C ASP A 75 -14.52 -4.14 10.71
N ARG A 76 -15.08 -5.27 11.17
CA ARG A 76 -15.02 -5.67 12.57
C ARG A 76 -13.60 -6.02 13.01
N ALA A 77 -12.78 -6.52 12.10
CA ALA A 77 -11.41 -6.94 12.36
C ALA A 77 -10.39 -5.81 12.13
N GLU A 78 -10.73 -4.82 11.31
CA GLU A 78 -9.88 -3.68 10.92
C GLU A 78 -9.14 -3.02 12.11
N PRO A 79 -9.77 -2.70 13.26
CA PRO A 79 -9.05 -2.07 14.37
C PRO A 79 -7.92 -2.91 14.97
N LYS A 80 -7.92 -4.23 14.72
CA LYS A 80 -6.89 -5.17 15.16
C LYS A 80 -5.90 -5.52 14.05
N LEU A 81 -6.34 -5.54 12.79
CA LEU A 81 -5.51 -5.93 11.66
C LEU A 81 -4.65 -4.77 11.17
N ARG A 82 -5.25 -3.58 10.98
CA ARG A 82 -4.57 -2.41 10.42
C ARG A 82 -3.30 -2.04 11.19
N PRO A 83 -3.28 -1.93 12.54
CA PRO A 83 -2.07 -1.54 13.26
C PRO A 83 -0.95 -2.60 13.24
N ARG A 84 -1.27 -3.86 12.89
CA ARG A 84 -0.28 -4.95 12.87
C ARG A 84 0.55 -4.91 11.60
N SER A 85 -0.09 -4.71 10.45
CA SER A 85 0.57 -4.60 9.15
C SER A 85 -0.17 -3.59 8.28
N PRO A 86 0.07 -2.27 8.46
CA PRO A 86 -0.69 -1.23 7.75
C PRO A 86 -0.61 -1.37 6.22
N GLU A 87 0.58 -1.67 5.70
CA GLU A 87 0.81 -1.85 4.26
C GLU A 87 0.03 -3.05 3.71
N GLN A 88 0.15 -4.22 4.35
CA GLN A 88 -0.56 -5.43 3.92
C GLN A 88 -2.08 -5.29 4.10
N TRP A 89 -2.51 -4.66 5.20
CA TRP A 89 -3.92 -4.37 5.44
C TRP A 89 -4.49 -3.51 4.32
N ARG A 90 -3.85 -2.40 3.95
CA ARG A 90 -4.32 -1.48 2.90
C ARG A 90 -4.41 -2.15 1.51
N LYS A 91 -3.48 -3.05 1.18
CA LYS A 91 -3.56 -3.85 -0.06
C LYS A 91 -4.81 -4.74 -0.10
N ILE A 92 -5.05 -5.46 0.99
CA ILE A 92 -6.20 -6.37 1.10
C ILE A 92 -7.50 -5.57 1.10
N ASP A 93 -7.54 -4.47 1.85
CA ASP A 93 -8.67 -3.55 1.96
C ASP A 93 -9.11 -3.04 0.58
N LYS A 94 -8.17 -2.45 -0.18
CA LYS A 94 -8.40 -2.01 -1.56
C LYS A 94 -8.90 -3.14 -2.48
N ALA A 95 -8.42 -4.36 -2.30
CA ALA A 95 -8.89 -5.51 -3.09
C ALA A 95 -10.31 -5.96 -2.69
N ILE A 96 -10.68 -5.81 -1.42
CA ILE A 96 -12.05 -6.05 -0.93
C ILE A 96 -13.00 -5.03 -1.57
N ASP A 97 -12.62 -3.75 -1.60
CA ASP A 97 -13.43 -2.68 -2.19
C ASP A 97 -13.65 -2.90 -3.69
N ALA A 98 -12.59 -3.23 -4.42
CA ALA A 98 -12.70 -3.58 -5.83
C ALA A 98 -13.69 -4.75 -6.07
N ALA A 99 -13.65 -5.80 -5.24
CA ALA A 99 -14.58 -6.92 -5.34
C ALA A 99 -16.02 -6.53 -4.96
N LEU A 100 -16.20 -5.72 -3.92
CA LEU A 100 -17.48 -5.16 -3.50
C LEU A 100 -18.09 -4.32 -4.62
N GLN A 101 -17.30 -3.43 -5.22
CA GLN A 101 -17.70 -2.56 -6.31
C GLN A 101 -18.29 -3.35 -7.49
N GLN A 102 -17.55 -4.35 -7.99
CA GLN A 102 -17.99 -5.17 -9.14
C GLN A 102 -19.30 -5.92 -8.85
N LEU A 103 -19.46 -6.45 -7.64
CA LEU A 103 -20.65 -7.19 -7.24
C LEU A 103 -21.84 -6.31 -6.85
N ARG A 104 -21.59 -5.05 -6.48
CA ARG A 104 -22.62 -4.11 -6.03
C ARG A 104 -23.17 -3.20 -7.12
N ALA A 105 -22.47 -3.08 -8.26
CA ALA A 105 -22.94 -2.37 -9.43
C ALA A 105 -24.43 -2.69 -9.74
N ASP A 106 -25.14 -1.71 -10.31
CA ASP A 106 -26.57 -1.87 -10.67
C ASP A 106 -26.79 -3.06 -11.61
N THR A 107 -25.85 -3.25 -12.53
CA THR A 107 -25.79 -4.40 -13.44
C THR A 107 -24.43 -5.08 -13.27
N PRO A 108 -24.26 -5.98 -12.28
CA PRO A 108 -22.99 -6.64 -12.03
C PRO A 108 -22.66 -7.60 -13.19
N GLN A 109 -21.40 -7.65 -13.59
CA GLN A 109 -20.92 -8.52 -14.66
C GLN A 109 -20.10 -9.67 -14.07
N ALA A 110 -20.42 -10.91 -14.46
CA ALA A 110 -19.77 -12.10 -13.89
C ALA A 110 -18.25 -12.14 -14.18
N ALA A 111 -17.82 -11.70 -15.35
CA ALA A 111 -16.41 -11.71 -15.74
C ALA A 111 -15.56 -10.77 -14.86
N THR A 112 -15.97 -9.51 -14.70
CA THR A 112 -15.21 -8.53 -13.91
C THR A 112 -15.31 -8.81 -12.41
N ALA A 113 -16.45 -9.31 -11.92
CA ALA A 113 -16.59 -9.76 -10.54
C ALA A 113 -15.67 -10.96 -10.23
N LYS A 114 -15.53 -11.89 -11.18
CA LYS A 114 -14.61 -13.02 -11.07
C LYS A 114 -13.16 -12.57 -11.00
N GLU A 115 -12.75 -11.68 -11.90
CA GLU A 115 -11.40 -11.12 -11.90
C GLU A 115 -11.07 -10.41 -10.59
N ALA A 116 -11.95 -9.53 -10.10
CA ALA A 116 -11.75 -8.84 -8.83
C ALA A 116 -11.66 -9.80 -7.62
N LEU A 117 -12.49 -10.84 -7.58
CA LEU A 117 -12.41 -11.87 -6.53
C LEU A 117 -11.13 -12.71 -6.60
N GLN A 118 -10.64 -12.99 -7.81
CA GLN A 118 -9.37 -13.71 -8.00
C GLN A 118 -8.18 -12.87 -7.53
N ASN A 119 -8.19 -11.57 -7.83
CA ASN A 119 -7.18 -10.63 -7.33
C ASN A 119 -7.21 -10.55 -5.80
N LEU A 120 -8.40 -10.44 -5.20
CA LEU A 120 -8.56 -10.46 -3.74
C LEU A 120 -8.04 -11.77 -3.09
N LEU A 121 -8.33 -12.92 -3.69
CA LEU A 121 -7.80 -14.20 -3.21
C LEU A 121 -6.27 -14.25 -3.29
N ALA A 122 -5.69 -13.68 -4.36
CA ALA A 122 -4.25 -13.56 -4.48
C ALA A 122 -3.67 -12.70 -3.35
N GLU A 123 -4.27 -11.55 -3.03
CA GLU A 123 -3.83 -10.69 -1.92
C GLU A 123 -3.90 -11.40 -0.55
N PHE A 124 -4.93 -12.23 -0.30
CA PHE A 124 -4.97 -13.05 0.92
C PHE A 124 -3.88 -14.11 1.01
N ASP A 125 -3.39 -14.58 -0.15
CA ASP A 125 -2.35 -15.60 -0.25
C ASP A 125 -0.94 -15.01 -0.26
N GLN A 126 -0.80 -13.69 -0.50
CA GLN A 126 0.49 -13.01 -0.45
C GLN A 126 1.06 -13.07 0.98
N PRO A 127 2.31 -13.55 1.16
CA PRO A 127 3.02 -13.35 2.41
C PRO A 127 3.22 -11.85 2.65
N ASN A 128 3.33 -11.43 3.92
CA ASN A 128 3.65 -10.04 4.21
C ASN A 128 5.01 -9.68 3.57
N GLU A 129 4.98 -8.89 2.49
CA GLU A 129 6.17 -8.41 1.79
C GLU A 129 7.05 -7.49 2.66
N SER A 130 6.54 -7.00 3.79
CA SER A 130 7.32 -6.26 4.78
C SER A 130 8.04 -7.21 5.77
N ALA A 131 7.62 -8.49 5.87
CA ALA A 131 8.19 -9.48 6.80
C ALA A 131 9.41 -10.23 6.25
N THR A 132 9.41 -10.44 4.94
CA THR A 132 10.63 -10.66 4.19
C THR A 132 11.00 -9.31 3.63
N VAL A 133 12.13 -8.71 3.97
CA VAL A 133 12.71 -7.75 3.02
C VAL A 133 12.99 -8.60 1.78
N ALA A 134 12.00 -8.72 0.87
CA ALA A 134 12.18 -9.44 -0.37
C ALA A 134 13.39 -8.74 -1.00
N PRO A 135 14.49 -9.46 -1.30
CA PRO A 135 15.72 -8.85 -1.79
C PRO A 135 15.39 -7.77 -2.84
N GLY A 136 14.48 -8.12 -3.76
CA GLY A 136 13.99 -7.24 -4.80
C GLY A 136 13.26 -5.94 -4.38
N LYS A 137 12.50 -5.84 -3.27
CA LYS A 137 11.75 -4.59 -2.96
C LYS A 137 12.65 -3.50 -2.38
N ALA A 138 13.55 -3.86 -1.47
CA ALA A 138 14.55 -2.92 -0.95
C ALA A 138 15.59 -2.57 -2.03
N GLU A 139 16.00 -3.53 -2.85
CA GLU A 139 16.90 -3.29 -3.99
C GLU A 139 16.21 -2.44 -5.06
N ALA A 140 14.94 -2.71 -5.39
CA ALA A 140 14.15 -1.89 -6.30
C ALA A 140 13.99 -0.47 -5.76
N ALA A 141 13.67 -0.30 -4.47
CA ALA A 141 13.54 1.02 -3.85
C ALA A 141 14.86 1.81 -3.88
N GLN A 142 16.00 1.12 -3.72
CA GLN A 142 17.34 1.72 -3.88
C GLN A 142 17.64 2.06 -5.35
N SER A 143 17.15 1.25 -6.29
CA SER A 143 17.32 1.48 -7.73
C SER A 143 16.38 2.56 -8.29
N ALA A 144 15.29 2.86 -7.59
CA ALA A 144 14.32 3.88 -7.97
C ALA A 144 15.00 5.25 -8.04
N ARG A 145 14.95 5.86 -9.23
CA ARG A 145 15.52 7.19 -9.45
C ARG A 145 14.59 8.30 -8.99
N LEU A 146 13.29 8.06 -9.11
CA LEU A 146 12.25 8.98 -8.69
C LEU A 146 11.71 8.54 -7.33
N SER A 147 11.58 9.49 -6.40
CA SER A 147 10.84 9.31 -5.14
C SER A 147 9.32 9.40 -5.37
N ILE A 148 8.50 9.02 -4.38
CA ILE A 148 7.06 9.25 -4.47
C ILE A 148 6.71 10.73 -4.65
N ALA A 149 7.50 11.65 -4.06
CA ALA A 149 7.34 13.08 -4.24
C ALA A 149 7.63 13.53 -5.69
N ASP A 150 8.68 12.97 -6.31
CA ASP A 150 9.00 13.24 -7.72
C ASP A 150 7.90 12.72 -8.66
N ILE A 151 7.35 11.53 -8.37
CA ILE A 151 6.24 10.95 -9.14
C ILE A 151 5.00 11.83 -9.05
N ILE A 152 4.61 12.25 -7.84
CA ILE A 152 3.46 13.14 -7.65
C ILE A 152 3.69 14.45 -8.40
N ALA A 153 4.85 15.09 -8.22
CA ALA A 153 5.17 16.34 -8.90
C ALA A 153 5.15 16.21 -10.43
N ALA A 154 5.60 15.08 -10.98
CA ALA A 154 5.54 14.81 -12.41
C ALA A 154 4.10 14.66 -12.91
N LEU A 155 3.25 13.91 -12.19
CA LEU A 155 1.85 13.71 -12.54
C LEU A 155 1.05 15.01 -12.49
N GLU A 156 1.17 15.77 -11.39
CA GLU A 156 0.47 17.05 -11.20
C GLU A 156 0.91 18.09 -12.25
N LYS A 157 2.18 18.07 -12.67
CA LYS A 157 2.69 18.99 -13.69
C LYS A 157 2.24 18.63 -15.10
N LEU A 158 2.21 17.34 -15.43
CA LEU A 158 1.85 16.87 -16.78
C LEU A 158 0.34 16.90 -17.02
N ARG A 159 -0.46 16.81 -15.95
CA ARG A 159 -1.91 16.65 -16.03
C ARG A 159 -2.58 17.70 -15.15
N ALA A 160 -2.66 18.93 -15.67
CA ALA A 160 -3.36 20.02 -14.99
C ALA A 160 -4.79 19.58 -14.63
N HIS A 161 -5.20 19.85 -13.38
CA HIS A 161 -6.49 19.45 -12.78
C HIS A 161 -6.61 17.98 -12.31
N GLU A 162 -5.52 17.20 -12.35
CA GLU A 162 -5.47 15.86 -11.78
C GLU A 162 -4.89 15.90 -10.36
N SER A 163 -5.64 15.40 -9.38
CA SER A 163 -5.19 15.27 -8.00
C SER A 163 -4.70 13.86 -7.74
N VAL A 164 -3.52 13.70 -7.14
CA VAL A 164 -3.06 12.38 -6.69
C VAL A 164 -3.69 12.09 -5.33
N LEU A 165 -4.41 10.97 -5.23
CA LEU A 165 -5.14 10.54 -4.04
C LEU A 165 -4.39 9.48 -3.24
N ASP A 166 -3.67 8.59 -3.93
CA ASP A 166 -2.86 7.53 -3.33
C ASP A 166 -1.60 7.29 -4.18
N VAL A 167 -0.48 7.03 -3.52
CA VAL A 167 0.75 6.52 -4.12
C VAL A 167 1.33 5.43 -3.25
N SER A 168 1.76 4.34 -3.89
CA SER A 168 2.32 3.17 -3.20
C SER A 168 3.48 2.59 -3.98
N PHE A 169 4.60 2.28 -3.32
CA PHE A 169 5.73 1.62 -3.97
C PHE A 169 5.47 0.13 -4.17
N GLU A 170 5.24 -0.25 -5.44
CA GLU A 170 4.86 -1.60 -5.87
C GLU A 170 5.77 -2.05 -7.01
N PRO A 171 6.95 -2.63 -6.71
CA PRO A 171 7.85 -3.14 -7.73
C PRO A 171 7.15 -4.16 -8.63
N LYS A 172 7.40 -4.06 -9.93
CA LYS A 172 6.89 -5.01 -10.92
C LYS A 172 8.06 -5.71 -11.59
N ASP A 173 8.06 -7.04 -11.53
CA ASP A 173 9.11 -7.89 -12.12
C ASP A 173 10.54 -7.52 -11.64
N GLY A 174 10.66 -7.07 -10.38
CA GLY A 174 11.92 -6.61 -9.78
C GLY A 174 12.35 -5.19 -10.18
N LEU A 175 11.57 -4.50 -11.01
CA LEU A 175 11.80 -3.10 -11.38
C LEU A 175 10.99 -2.16 -10.47
N PRO A 176 11.51 -0.96 -10.15
CA PRO A 176 10.79 0.00 -9.33
C PRO A 176 9.56 0.52 -10.08
N ALA A 177 8.40 0.40 -9.45
CA ALA A 177 7.15 0.96 -9.94
C ALA A 177 6.30 1.45 -8.76
N TYR A 178 5.36 2.33 -9.06
CA TYR A 178 4.45 2.94 -8.11
C TYR A 178 3.01 2.70 -8.57
N ALA A 179 2.19 2.11 -7.71
CA ALA A 179 0.75 2.15 -7.89
C ALA A 179 0.26 3.55 -7.50
N VAL A 180 -0.49 4.19 -8.39
CA VAL A 180 -0.99 5.54 -8.20
C VAL A 180 -2.48 5.57 -8.46
N ARG A 181 -3.22 6.24 -7.57
CA ARG A 181 -4.61 6.63 -7.77
C ARG A 181 -4.68 8.13 -8.00
N THR A 182 -5.31 8.54 -9.09
CA THR A 182 -5.55 9.95 -9.40
C THR A 182 -7.03 10.23 -9.63
N TYR A 183 -7.42 11.49 -9.49
CA TYR A 183 -8.77 11.96 -9.74
C TYR A 183 -8.79 13.19 -10.64
N ALA A 184 -9.59 13.13 -11.70
CA ALA A 184 -9.87 14.24 -12.58
C ALA A 184 -11.25 14.07 -13.23
N ASN A 185 -12.01 15.16 -13.34
CA ASN A 185 -13.26 15.22 -14.11
C ASN A 185 -14.30 14.14 -13.73
N GLY A 186 -14.50 13.87 -12.44
CA GLY A 186 -15.46 12.86 -11.97
C GLY A 186 -15.00 11.42 -12.22
N LYS A 187 -13.71 11.21 -12.54
CA LYS A 187 -13.13 9.89 -12.79
C LYS A 187 -11.90 9.68 -11.94
N VAL A 188 -11.80 8.49 -11.37
CA VAL A 188 -10.62 7.97 -10.71
C VAL A 188 -9.84 7.11 -11.70
N TRP A 189 -8.53 7.28 -11.75
CA TRP A 189 -7.64 6.39 -12.49
C TRP A 189 -6.70 5.69 -11.50
N ASP A 190 -6.68 4.36 -11.56
CA ASP A 190 -5.74 3.52 -10.83
C ASP A 190 -4.75 2.90 -11.83
N GLY A 191 -3.45 3.08 -11.64
CA GLY A 191 -2.47 2.49 -12.54
C GLY A 191 -1.05 2.45 -11.98
N LEU A 192 -0.13 1.90 -12.77
CA LEU A 192 1.27 1.78 -12.41
C LEU A 192 2.11 2.85 -13.11
N ILE A 193 3.08 3.41 -12.40
CA ILE A 193 4.05 4.39 -12.90
C ILE A 193 5.46 3.82 -12.70
N ASP A 194 6.30 3.89 -13.73
CA ASP A 194 7.69 3.46 -13.71
C ASP A 194 8.53 4.38 -12.82
N GLY A 195 9.23 3.79 -11.83
CA GLY A 195 10.01 4.53 -10.84
C GLY A 195 11.39 5.01 -11.34
N LEU A 196 11.77 4.72 -12.58
CA LEU A 196 12.99 5.20 -13.23
C LEU A 196 12.75 6.46 -14.06
N ASN A 197 11.58 6.56 -14.70
CA ASN A 197 11.30 7.60 -15.70
C ASN A 197 9.94 8.31 -15.54
N GLY A 198 9.05 7.82 -14.68
CA GLY A 198 7.75 8.44 -14.40
C GLY A 198 6.67 8.16 -15.45
N ALA A 199 6.90 7.25 -16.40
CA ALA A 199 5.93 6.87 -17.42
C ALA A 199 4.88 5.88 -16.86
N ALA A 200 3.66 5.92 -17.39
CA ALA A 200 2.65 4.93 -17.06
C ALA A 200 3.02 3.54 -17.64
N ILE A 201 2.84 2.50 -16.83
CA ILE A 201 3.01 1.10 -17.20
C ILE A 201 1.62 0.53 -17.51
N GLY A 202 1.29 0.47 -18.81
CA GLY A 202 -0.03 0.06 -19.29
C GLY A 202 -1.09 1.16 -19.16
N ASP A 203 -2.36 0.79 -19.39
CA ASP A 203 -3.46 1.76 -19.48
C ASP A 203 -4.09 2.12 -18.13
N GLY A 204 -3.83 1.33 -17.09
CA GLY A 204 -4.51 1.42 -15.80
C GLY A 204 -6.00 1.08 -15.90
N THR A 205 -6.75 1.44 -14.86
CA THR A 205 -8.20 1.26 -14.75
C THR A 205 -8.85 2.60 -14.49
N VAL A 206 -9.94 2.91 -15.21
CA VAL A 206 -10.72 4.13 -15.01
C VAL A 206 -12.06 3.78 -14.38
N THR A 207 -12.37 4.46 -13.29
CA THR A 207 -13.60 4.30 -12.52
C THR A 207 -14.34 5.63 -12.46
N ASP A 208 -15.64 5.63 -12.80
CA ASP A 208 -16.49 6.80 -12.57
C ASP A 208 -16.74 7.00 -11.07
N GLU A 209 -16.71 8.26 -10.60
CA GLU A 209 -16.94 8.62 -9.19
C GLU A 209 -18.25 8.04 -8.65
N SER A 210 -19.30 7.95 -9.49
CA SER A 210 -20.58 7.36 -9.09
C SER A 210 -20.48 5.89 -8.70
N ALA A 211 -19.50 5.18 -9.26
CA ALA A 211 -19.25 3.77 -9.01
C ALA A 211 -18.33 3.51 -7.80
N LEU A 212 -17.81 4.54 -7.15
CA LEU A 212 -17.08 4.40 -5.89
C LEU A 212 -18.04 4.01 -4.76
N ASP A 213 -17.55 3.29 -3.76
CA ASP A 213 -18.31 3.04 -2.53
C ASP A 213 -18.36 4.28 -1.63
N ASP A 214 -19.02 4.15 -0.48
CA ASP A 214 -19.26 5.28 0.42
C ASP A 214 -17.97 5.75 1.12
N GLU A 215 -16.98 4.87 1.29
CA GLU A 215 -15.70 5.17 1.92
C GLU A 215 -14.80 5.92 0.93
N ASP A 216 -14.58 5.37 -0.25
CA ASP A 216 -13.84 6.00 -1.35
C ASP A 216 -14.46 7.38 -1.69
N LYS A 217 -15.80 7.51 -1.66
CA LYS A 217 -16.48 8.81 -1.85
C LYS A 217 -16.19 9.80 -0.73
N ALA A 218 -16.13 9.35 0.51
CA ALA A 218 -15.82 10.22 1.64
C ALA A 218 -14.37 10.71 1.58
N GLU A 219 -13.44 9.84 1.21
CA GLU A 219 -12.04 10.18 0.99
C GLU A 219 -11.86 11.14 -0.18
N LEU A 220 -12.49 10.85 -1.33
CA LEU A 220 -12.49 11.74 -2.47
C LEU A 220 -13.09 13.12 -2.12
N ALA A 221 -14.22 13.16 -1.41
CA ALA A 221 -14.82 14.41 -0.98
C ALA A 221 -13.88 15.20 -0.05
N ALA A 222 -13.16 14.52 0.83
CA ALA A 222 -12.15 15.16 1.67
C ALA A 222 -10.95 15.67 0.86
N SER A 223 -10.52 14.94 -0.17
CA SER A 223 -9.43 15.35 -1.07
C SER A 223 -9.75 16.66 -1.78
N ILE A 224 -10.98 16.80 -2.28
CA ILE A 224 -11.47 17.99 -2.98
C ILE A 224 -11.46 19.23 -2.06
N HIS A 225 -11.70 19.04 -0.77
CA HIS A 225 -11.73 20.12 0.22
C HIS A 225 -10.41 20.32 0.96
N ALA A 226 -9.42 19.43 0.75
CA ALA A 226 -8.12 19.51 1.40
C ALA A 226 -7.41 20.82 1.02
N LYS A 227 -6.79 21.46 2.02
CA LYS A 227 -6.00 22.68 1.81
C LYS A 227 -4.54 22.38 1.48
N ILE A 228 -4.11 21.14 1.70
CA ILE A 228 -2.80 20.65 1.32
C ILE A 228 -2.92 19.41 0.44
N THR A 229 -2.06 19.30 -0.57
CA THR A 229 -2.00 18.13 -1.46
C THR A 229 -1.29 16.95 -0.79
N LEU A 230 -1.44 15.75 -1.35
CA LEU A 230 -0.68 14.57 -0.93
C LEU A 230 0.83 14.82 -0.99
N GLY A 231 1.32 15.46 -2.06
CA GLY A 231 2.74 15.81 -2.20
C GLY A 231 3.23 16.71 -1.05
N GLN A 232 2.45 17.71 -0.65
CA GLN A 232 2.76 18.58 0.49
C GLN A 232 2.73 17.83 1.83
N ALA A 233 1.80 16.88 1.99
CA ALA A 233 1.74 16.02 3.16
C ALA A 233 3.00 15.14 3.27
N ILE A 234 3.40 14.50 2.16
CA ILE A 234 4.62 13.68 2.07
C ILE A 234 5.84 14.51 2.45
N GLU A 235 6.02 15.69 1.85
CA GLU A 235 7.14 16.56 2.20
C GLU A 235 7.19 16.89 3.70
N THR A 236 6.03 17.16 4.30
CA THR A 236 5.91 17.45 5.74
C THR A 236 6.31 16.24 6.57
N ALA A 237 5.85 15.05 6.20
CA ALA A 237 6.16 13.80 6.88
C ALA A 237 7.65 13.44 6.75
N GLU A 238 8.23 13.54 5.55
CA GLU A 238 9.64 13.23 5.29
C GLU A 238 10.58 14.17 6.04
N LYS A 239 10.25 15.48 6.10
CA LYS A 239 10.99 16.46 6.91
C LYS A 239 10.96 16.12 8.40
N ALA A 240 9.82 15.63 8.91
CA ALA A 240 9.67 15.26 10.32
C ALA A 240 10.35 13.93 10.67
N ASN A 241 10.41 12.98 9.72
CA ASN A 241 10.91 11.64 9.98
C ASN A 241 12.36 11.40 9.55
N HIS A 242 12.97 12.30 8.78
CA HIS A 242 14.31 12.12 8.20
C HIS A 242 14.44 10.82 7.39
N GLY A 243 13.35 10.36 6.78
CA GLY A 243 13.26 9.13 5.99
C GLY A 243 12.47 9.36 4.71
N ARG A 244 12.56 8.40 3.77
CA ARG A 244 11.78 8.42 2.53
C ARG A 244 10.45 7.69 2.75
N ALA A 245 9.36 8.34 2.39
CA ALA A 245 8.07 7.70 2.37
C ALA A 245 7.99 6.71 1.20
N LEU A 246 7.33 5.57 1.40
CA LEU A 246 7.06 4.60 0.34
C LEU A 246 5.59 4.58 -0.07
N ASN A 247 4.71 4.97 0.85
CA ASN A 247 3.29 5.03 0.57
C ASN A 247 2.69 6.31 1.17
N GLY A 248 1.66 6.83 0.53
CA GLY A 248 0.89 7.96 1.02
C GLY A 248 -0.48 8.00 0.36
N GLY A 249 -1.52 8.24 1.13
CA GLY A 249 -2.88 8.35 0.61
C GLY A 249 -3.84 8.96 1.62
N LEU A 250 -5.07 9.23 1.19
CA LEU A 250 -6.15 9.51 2.11
C LEU A 250 -6.58 8.22 2.79
N GLU A 251 -6.98 8.34 4.03
CA GLU A 251 -7.41 7.22 4.85
C GLU A 251 -8.48 7.70 5.83
N GLN A 252 -9.56 6.94 5.98
CA GLN A 252 -10.54 7.17 7.03
C GLN A 252 -10.11 6.56 8.38
N VAL A 253 -9.79 7.43 9.34
CA VAL A 253 -9.42 7.02 10.70
C VAL A 253 -10.46 7.50 11.69
N ARG A 254 -11.25 6.55 12.23
CA ARG A 254 -12.29 6.84 13.25
C ARG A 254 -13.27 7.93 12.79
N GLY A 255 -13.74 7.82 11.55
CA GLY A 255 -14.68 8.76 10.93
C GLY A 255 -14.08 10.13 10.56
N ARG A 256 -12.75 10.26 10.53
CA ARG A 256 -12.04 11.45 10.04
C ARG A 256 -11.06 11.05 8.94
N VAL A 257 -11.14 11.71 7.80
CA VAL A 257 -10.17 11.52 6.72
C VAL A 257 -8.87 12.24 7.07
N VAL A 258 -7.75 11.54 6.91
CA VAL A 258 -6.39 12.05 7.13
C VAL A 258 -5.50 11.67 5.95
N TRP A 259 -4.40 12.41 5.73
CA TRP A 259 -3.29 11.90 4.94
C TRP A 259 -2.52 10.90 5.80
N GLU A 260 -2.46 9.64 5.41
CA GLU A 260 -1.62 8.63 6.06
C GLU A 260 -0.37 8.37 5.20
N ILE A 261 0.81 8.63 5.77
CA ILE A 261 2.11 8.45 5.12
C ILE A 261 2.86 7.32 5.82
N LEU A 262 3.25 6.31 5.04
CA LEU A 262 3.98 5.14 5.54
C LEU A 262 5.44 5.19 5.10
N PHE A 263 6.33 5.02 6.08
CA PHE A 263 7.77 4.96 5.90
C PHE A 263 8.26 3.52 5.97
N GLN A 264 9.37 3.25 5.29
CA GLN A 264 10.13 2.03 5.50
C GLN A 264 11.17 2.26 6.61
N ASP A 265 10.98 1.65 7.77
CA ASP A 265 12.08 1.30 8.68
C ASP A 265 12.15 -0.23 8.74
N ALA A 266 13.36 -0.78 8.64
CA ALA A 266 13.63 -2.20 8.78
C ALA A 266 13.11 -2.75 10.13
N LYS A 267 12.95 -1.90 11.15
CA LYS A 267 12.56 -2.30 12.51
C LYS A 267 11.10 -1.99 12.88
N HIS A 268 10.46 -0.99 12.26
CA HIS A 268 9.07 -0.62 12.56
C HIS A 268 8.32 -0.07 11.34
N HIS A 269 7.05 -0.45 11.18
CA HIS A 269 6.13 0.31 10.34
C HIS A 269 5.90 1.67 11.01
N GLN A 270 6.50 2.72 10.44
CA GLN A 270 6.27 4.07 10.93
C GLN A 270 5.24 4.76 10.04
N GLN A 271 4.14 5.15 10.66
CA GLN A 271 3.07 5.90 10.03
C GLN A 271 3.05 7.32 10.59
N ILE A 272 2.85 8.30 9.72
CA ILE A 272 2.60 9.69 10.09
C ILE A 272 1.26 10.08 9.49
N ARG A 273 0.36 10.59 10.34
CA ARG A 273 -0.94 11.10 9.91
C ARG A 273 -0.91 12.62 9.89
N ILE A 274 -1.45 13.20 8.83
CA ILE A 274 -1.46 14.65 8.62
C ILE A 274 -2.88 15.11 8.35
N ASP A 275 -3.28 16.19 8.99
CA ASP A 275 -4.57 16.86 8.75
C ASP A 275 -4.60 17.49 7.34
N PRO A 276 -5.51 17.07 6.45
CA PRO A 276 -5.62 17.61 5.09
C PRO A 276 -5.97 19.10 5.02
N MET A 277 -6.53 19.67 6.10
CA MET A 277 -6.93 21.07 6.17
C MET A 277 -5.85 21.98 6.72
N THR A 278 -4.94 21.47 7.54
CA THR A 278 -3.95 22.31 8.25
C THR A 278 -2.51 21.94 7.95
N GLY A 279 -2.26 20.76 7.40
CA GLY A 279 -0.92 20.21 7.20
C GLY A 279 -0.19 19.85 8.50
N LYS A 280 -0.90 19.81 9.64
CA LYS A 280 -0.32 19.43 10.93
C LYS A 280 -0.27 17.91 11.07
N ILE A 281 0.82 17.42 11.64
CA ILE A 281 0.94 16.03 12.09
C ILE A 281 0.00 15.79 13.28
N LEU A 282 -0.70 14.65 13.28
CA LEU A 282 -1.75 14.25 14.22
C LEU A 282 -1.28 13.26 15.29
#